data_AF-A0A9R1JQ28-F1
#
_entry.id   AF-A0A9R1JQ28-F1
#
_cell.length_a   1.000
_cell.length_b   1.000
_cell.length_c   1.000
_cell.angle_alpha   90.00
_cell.angle_beta   90.00
_cell.angle_gamma   90.00
#
_symmetry.space_group_name_H-M   'P 1'
#
loop_
_entity.id
_entity.type
_entity.pdbx_description
1 polymer ?
#
loop_
_entity_poly.entity_id
_entity_poly.type
_entity_poly.pdbx_seq_one_letter_code
_entity_poly.pdbx_strand_id
1 'polypeptide(L)'
;MVRLPYLTALTTLFSYGLLFAFGHFRDFFRRILDAGKSSNLKVRPLLQIRRLLLPLVLTPLLLLTPQGYAPICLGYEDFYTRRLYLRIQDCFGRPIASAPDAWFDVVERHSNDGNKTLQRTTKTSKCLNLGSYNYLGFAAADEYCTPRVIESLKKYSASTCSARVDGGNTKLHTELEELVARFVGKPAAILFGMGYVTNSAIIPILIGKGGLIVSDSLNHISIVNGARGSGATVRVFQHNNPAHLEDVLREQIAGGQPRTHRPWKKIIVIVEGIYSMEGELCNLPEIMAVCKKYKAYTYLDEAHSIGAVGKTGRGVCELLGVDPADVDIMMGTFTKSFGSCGGYIAASKEIIQHLKHACPAHIYATSMSPPAVQQVISAIKVVLGEDGSNRGAKKLAQIRENSNFFRSELQKMGFEVLGDNDSPVMPIMLYNPAKIPAFSRECLRQNVAVVTVAFPATPLLLARARICISASQSREDLIKGLEVISKVGDLIGIKYFPVEQEKVASVDKLKKLE
;
A
#
# COMPACT_ATOMS: atom_id res chain seq x y z
N MET A 1 -6.14 15.02 -6.41
CA MET A 1 -5.78 14.76 -7.83
C MET A 1 -4.45 15.42 -8.13
N VAL A 2 -3.41 14.63 -8.45
CA VAL A 2 -2.04 15.13 -8.71
C VAL A 2 -2.01 15.97 -9.98
N ARG A 3 -1.54 17.22 -9.89
CA ARG A 3 -1.38 18.10 -11.06
C ARG A 3 0.00 17.88 -11.67
N LEU A 4 0.06 17.05 -12.71
CA LEU A 4 1.31 16.77 -13.43
C LEU A 4 1.71 17.95 -14.33
N PRO A 5 2.86 18.61 -14.12
CA PRO A 5 3.33 19.68 -15.00
C PRO A 5 3.52 19.17 -16.44
N TYR A 6 3.11 19.96 -17.44
CA TYR A 6 3.13 19.53 -18.85
C TYR A 6 4.51 19.08 -19.33
N LEU A 7 5.56 19.83 -18.98
CA LEU A 7 6.93 19.48 -19.34
C LEU A 7 7.38 18.16 -18.69
N THR A 8 6.99 17.92 -17.44
CA THR A 8 7.26 16.66 -16.72
C THR A 8 6.52 15.49 -17.35
N ALA A 9 5.25 15.69 -17.75
CA ALA A 9 4.48 14.70 -18.49
C ALA A 9 5.14 14.34 -19.83
N LEU A 10 5.52 15.36 -20.61
CA LEU A 10 6.14 15.21 -21.91
C LEU A 10 7.48 14.46 -21.82
N THR A 11 8.36 14.89 -20.91
CA THR A 11 9.67 14.26 -20.71
C THR A 11 9.56 12.84 -20.17
N THR A 12 8.58 12.56 -19.31
CA THR A 12 8.31 11.21 -18.80
C THR A 12 7.80 10.29 -19.91
N LEU A 13 6.82 10.75 -20.70
CA LEU A 13 6.31 10.02 -21.86
C LEU A 13 7.41 9.77 -22.89
N PHE A 14 8.23 10.78 -23.18
CA PHE A 14 9.38 10.65 -24.07
C PHE A 14 10.39 9.61 -23.55
N SER A 15 10.65 9.59 -22.24
CA SER A 15 11.55 8.62 -21.61
C SER A 15 11.02 7.18 -21.73
N TYR A 16 9.72 6.96 -21.49
CA TYR A 16 9.08 5.68 -21.77
C TYR A 16 9.12 5.33 -23.25
N GLY A 17 8.85 6.30 -24.14
CA GLY A 17 8.93 6.13 -25.59
C GLY A 17 10.31 5.69 -26.07
N LEU A 18 11.38 6.29 -25.54
CA LEU A 18 12.76 5.88 -25.82
C LEU A 18 13.04 4.45 -25.33
N LEU A 19 12.68 4.13 -24.08
CA LEU A 19 12.83 2.77 -23.53
C LEU A 19 12.11 1.75 -24.40
N PHE A 20 10.94 2.12 -24.92
CA PHE A 20 10.12 1.27 -25.76
C PHE A 20 10.74 1.13 -27.17
N ALA A 21 11.15 2.23 -27.81
CA ALA A 21 11.79 2.23 -29.12
C ALA A 21 13.11 1.45 -29.14
N PHE A 22 14.03 1.72 -28.21
CA PHE A 22 15.27 0.95 -28.07
C PHE A 22 15.00 -0.52 -27.73
N GLY A 23 13.95 -0.78 -26.93
CA GLY A 23 13.49 -2.13 -26.65
C GLY A 23 13.11 -2.88 -27.94
N HIS A 24 12.31 -2.27 -28.80
CA HIS A 24 11.91 -2.85 -30.08
C HIS A 24 13.10 -3.03 -31.03
N PHE A 25 13.98 -2.02 -31.13
CA PHE A 25 15.18 -2.09 -31.97
C PHE A 25 16.07 -3.26 -31.54
N ARG A 26 16.38 -3.39 -30.25
CA ARG A 26 17.17 -4.53 -29.72
C ARG A 26 16.59 -5.88 -30.11
N ASP A 27 15.27 -6.04 -30.01
CA ASP A 27 14.60 -7.30 -30.34
C ASP A 27 14.65 -7.62 -31.83
N PHE A 28 14.51 -6.59 -32.67
CA PHE A 28 14.65 -6.73 -34.11
C PHE A 28 16.04 -7.28 -34.48
N PHE A 29 17.12 -6.67 -33.95
CA PHE A 29 18.48 -7.17 -34.19
C PHE A 29 18.73 -8.54 -33.58
N ARG A 30 18.19 -8.82 -32.39
CA ARG A 30 18.30 -10.14 -31.78
C ARG A 30 17.67 -11.23 -32.65
N ARG A 31 16.52 -10.96 -33.26
CA ARG A 31 15.89 -11.90 -34.21
C ARG A 31 16.74 -12.16 -35.44
N ILE A 32 17.38 -11.12 -35.97
CA ILE A 32 18.30 -11.27 -37.11
C ILE A 32 19.47 -12.17 -36.72
N LEU A 33 20.07 -11.94 -35.54
CA LEU A 33 21.19 -12.74 -35.04
C LEU A 33 20.80 -14.18 -34.69
N ASP A 34 19.65 -14.39 -34.07
CA ASP A 34 19.15 -15.72 -33.70
C ASP A 34 18.73 -16.53 -34.94
N ALA A 35 18.18 -15.87 -35.97
CA ALA A 35 17.93 -16.50 -37.28
C ALA A 35 19.24 -16.97 -37.94
N GLY A 36 20.34 -16.24 -37.74
CA GLY A 36 21.68 -16.63 -38.21
C GLY A 36 22.32 -17.79 -37.44
N LYS A 37 21.85 -18.09 -36.22
CA LYS A 37 22.39 -19.17 -35.36
C LYS A 37 21.61 -20.49 -35.46
N SER A 38 20.44 -20.51 -36.10
CA SER A 38 19.68 -21.73 -36.29
C SER A 38 20.27 -22.57 -37.42
N SER A 39 21.19 -23.47 -37.09
CA SER A 39 21.79 -24.45 -38.00
C SER A 39 20.85 -25.61 -38.38
N ASN A 40 19.54 -25.37 -38.45
CA ASN A 40 18.53 -26.36 -38.84
C ASN A 40 17.50 -25.79 -39.84
N LEU A 41 17.94 -24.97 -40.80
CA LEU A 41 17.13 -24.65 -41.98
C LEU A 41 17.28 -25.75 -43.05
N LYS A 42 16.50 -26.82 -42.91
CA LYS A 42 15.99 -27.52 -44.09
C LYS A 42 14.76 -26.73 -44.59
N VAL A 43 14.95 -26.08 -45.74
CA VAL A 43 13.97 -25.82 -46.82
C VAL A 43 13.24 -24.45 -46.83
N ARG A 44 13.46 -23.75 -47.97
CA ARG A 44 12.74 -22.62 -48.65
C ARG A 44 13.16 -21.16 -48.36
N PRO A 45 14.09 -20.59 -49.17
CA PRO A 45 14.65 -19.24 -48.99
C PRO A 45 13.74 -18.04 -49.36
N LEU A 46 12.63 -18.26 -50.10
CA LEU A 46 11.90 -17.15 -50.74
C LEU A 46 10.61 -16.70 -50.03
N LEU A 47 10.11 -17.45 -49.05
CA LEU A 47 8.88 -17.11 -48.31
C LEU A 47 9.14 -16.41 -46.97
N GLN A 48 10.37 -16.48 -46.44
CA GLN A 48 10.73 -15.89 -45.15
C GLN A 48 11.15 -14.41 -45.27
N ILE A 49 11.78 -14.03 -46.40
CA ILE A 49 12.22 -12.65 -46.66
C ILE A 49 11.01 -11.73 -46.94
N ARG A 50 9.93 -12.26 -47.54
CA ARG A 50 8.68 -11.50 -47.76
C ARG A 50 7.91 -11.19 -46.48
N ARG A 51 8.10 -11.98 -45.41
CA ARG A 51 7.52 -11.71 -44.07
C ARG A 51 8.33 -10.71 -43.24
N LEU A 52 9.56 -10.39 -43.64
CA LEU A 52 10.40 -9.41 -42.96
C LEU A 52 10.09 -7.96 -43.38
N LEU A 53 9.38 -7.75 -44.49
CA LEU A 53 9.32 -6.46 -45.19
C LEU A 53 7.91 -5.83 -45.37
N LEU A 54 6.90 -6.16 -44.54
CA LEU A 54 5.73 -5.34 -44.12
C LEU A 54 4.57 -6.22 -43.55
N PRO A 55 3.70 -5.75 -42.64
CA PRO A 55 3.60 -4.40 -42.08
C PRO A 55 4.20 -4.26 -40.68
N LEU A 56 4.90 -3.14 -40.52
CA LEU A 56 5.45 -2.57 -39.28
C LEU A 56 4.36 -1.99 -38.35
N VAL A 57 3.11 -2.46 -38.46
CA VAL A 57 1.96 -1.89 -37.75
C VAL A 57 1.03 -3.04 -37.37
N LEU A 58 0.72 -3.16 -36.07
CA LEU A 58 -0.40 -3.96 -35.50
C LEU A 58 -0.28 -5.51 -35.43
N THR A 59 0.89 -6.09 -35.15
CA THR A 59 0.93 -7.47 -34.60
C THR A 59 1.21 -7.43 -33.10
N PRO A 60 0.29 -7.92 -32.22
CA PRO A 60 0.58 -7.99 -30.80
C PRO A 60 1.78 -8.90 -30.56
N LEU A 61 2.71 -8.40 -29.76
CA LEU A 61 3.90 -9.11 -29.28
C LEU A 61 3.52 -10.45 -28.64
N LEU A 62 3.58 -11.52 -29.43
CA LEU A 62 3.43 -12.90 -28.97
C LEU A 62 4.74 -13.66 -29.19
N LEU A 63 5.86 -13.01 -28.89
CA LEU A 63 7.19 -13.58 -29.07
C LEU A 63 7.88 -13.72 -27.71
N LEU A 64 8.21 -14.97 -27.39
CA LEU A 64 8.84 -15.54 -26.18
C LEU A 64 7.91 -16.19 -25.15
N THR A 65 6.64 -16.45 -25.45
CA THR A 65 6.04 -17.65 -24.85
C THR A 65 6.75 -18.85 -25.44
N PRO A 66 7.30 -19.77 -24.63
CA PRO A 66 7.73 -21.06 -25.16
C PRO A 66 6.56 -21.67 -25.94
N GLN A 67 6.86 -22.29 -27.08
CA GLN A 67 5.83 -22.85 -27.94
C GLN A 67 4.95 -23.83 -27.14
N GLY A 68 3.63 -23.64 -27.16
CA GLY A 68 2.67 -24.41 -26.35
C GLY A 68 2.26 -23.77 -25.01
N TYR A 69 2.81 -22.61 -24.63
CA TYR A 69 2.45 -21.91 -23.39
C TYR A 69 1.65 -20.63 -23.66
N ALA A 70 0.61 -20.39 -22.85
CA ALA A 70 -0.13 -19.14 -22.85
C ALA A 70 0.75 -17.98 -22.31
N PRO A 71 0.64 -16.76 -22.86
CA PRO A 71 1.36 -15.61 -22.34
C PRO A 71 0.89 -15.28 -20.92
N ILE A 72 1.83 -15.25 -19.98
CA ILE A 72 1.58 -14.93 -18.56
C ILE A 72 1.19 -13.45 -18.39
N CYS A 73 1.71 -12.57 -19.25
CA CYS A 73 1.36 -11.14 -19.31
C CYS A 73 0.88 -10.78 -20.72
N LEU A 74 -0.17 -9.96 -20.82
CA LEU A 74 -0.75 -9.55 -22.09
C LEU A 74 -0.34 -8.09 -22.44
N GLY A 75 -0.02 -7.85 -23.71
CA GLY A 75 0.11 -6.50 -24.27
C GLY A 75 1.16 -5.61 -23.61
N TYR A 76 0.73 -4.44 -23.11
CA TYR A 76 1.61 -3.39 -22.55
C TYR A 76 2.26 -3.77 -21.21
N GLU A 77 1.60 -4.62 -20.40
CA GLU A 77 2.15 -5.06 -19.11
C GLU A 77 3.38 -5.95 -19.30
N ASP A 78 3.33 -6.84 -20.29
CA ASP A 78 4.48 -7.66 -20.69
C ASP A 78 5.65 -6.76 -21.11
N PHE A 79 5.34 -5.71 -21.87
CA PHE A 79 6.33 -4.75 -22.34
C PHE A 79 7.00 -4.00 -21.18
N TYR A 80 6.22 -3.39 -20.30
CA TYR A 80 6.72 -2.70 -19.11
C TYR A 80 7.55 -3.65 -18.23
N THR A 81 7.04 -4.86 -18.00
CA THR A 81 7.68 -5.84 -17.12
C THR A 81 9.06 -6.24 -17.65
N ARG A 82 9.14 -6.58 -18.93
CA ARG A 82 10.38 -7.06 -19.56
C ARG A 82 11.43 -5.97 -19.75
N ARG A 83 11.02 -4.72 -20.00
CA ARG A 83 11.93 -3.63 -20.38
C ARG A 83 12.35 -2.75 -19.23
N LEU A 84 11.46 -2.53 -18.27
CA LEU A 84 11.72 -1.69 -17.13
C LEU A 84 11.75 -2.50 -15.83
N TYR A 85 10.63 -3.12 -15.44
CA TYR A 85 10.49 -3.74 -14.11
C TYR A 85 11.64 -4.69 -13.79
N LEU A 86 11.93 -5.68 -14.64
CA LEU A 86 13.00 -6.66 -14.40
C LEU A 86 14.41 -6.05 -14.35
N ARG A 87 14.62 -4.85 -14.90
CA ARG A 87 15.92 -4.15 -14.87
C ARG A 87 16.14 -3.33 -13.60
N ILE A 88 15.05 -2.96 -12.94
CA ILE A 88 15.07 -2.11 -11.75
C ILE A 88 14.40 -2.78 -10.55
N GLN A 89 14.11 -4.08 -10.61
CA GLN A 89 13.37 -4.77 -9.55
C GLN A 89 14.06 -4.76 -8.19
N ASP A 90 15.36 -4.47 -8.15
CA ASP A 90 16.13 -4.26 -6.92
C ASP A 90 15.64 -3.06 -6.09
N CYS A 91 14.99 -2.06 -6.71
CA CYS A 91 14.54 -0.84 -6.02
C CYS A 91 13.11 -0.90 -5.47
N PHE A 92 12.30 -1.90 -5.84
CA PHE A 92 10.91 -2.05 -5.38
C PHE A 92 10.80 -2.77 -4.03
N GLY A 93 11.84 -3.47 -3.61
CA GLY A 93 11.86 -4.14 -2.32
C GLY A 93 13.25 -4.66 -1.98
N ARG A 94 13.63 -4.58 -0.71
CA ARG A 94 14.93 -5.04 -0.21
C ARG A 94 14.72 -6.00 0.97
N PRO A 95 15.32 -7.20 0.95
CA PRO A 95 15.26 -8.11 2.09
C PRO A 95 16.00 -7.52 3.28
N ILE A 96 15.47 -7.74 4.48
CA ILE A 96 16.09 -7.36 5.75
C ILE A 96 16.50 -8.60 6.54
N ALA A 97 17.46 -8.46 7.46
CA ALA A 97 17.96 -9.52 8.34
C ALA A 97 17.82 -9.19 9.84
N SER A 98 17.23 -8.03 10.18
CA SER A 98 16.97 -7.60 11.55
C SER A 98 15.49 -7.31 11.76
N ALA A 99 15.12 -6.95 13.00
CA ALA A 99 13.81 -6.38 13.29
C ALA A 99 13.57 -5.10 12.45
N PRO A 100 12.33 -4.86 11.98
CA PRO A 100 11.98 -3.69 11.17
C PRO A 100 11.78 -2.43 12.04
N ASP A 101 12.82 -2.01 12.75
CA ASP A 101 12.83 -0.82 13.61
C ASP A 101 13.17 0.46 12.81
N ALA A 102 13.43 1.59 13.48
CA ALA A 102 13.92 2.84 12.89
C ALA A 102 15.19 2.62 12.07
N TRP A 103 16.03 1.67 12.48
CA TRP A 103 17.17 1.17 11.72
C TRP A 103 17.05 -0.34 11.54
N PHE A 104 17.33 -0.82 10.33
CA PHE A 104 17.38 -2.26 10.05
C PHE A 104 18.58 -2.65 9.18
N ASP A 105 18.92 -3.93 9.21
CA ASP A 105 19.97 -4.51 8.40
C ASP A 105 19.40 -4.96 7.05
N VAL A 106 19.77 -4.27 5.98
CA VAL A 106 19.43 -4.65 4.61
C VAL A 106 20.40 -5.71 4.12
N VAL A 107 19.88 -6.81 3.59
CA VAL A 107 20.69 -7.85 2.95
C VAL A 107 21.14 -7.38 1.56
N GLU A 108 22.45 -7.37 1.34
CA GLU A 108 23.03 -7.05 0.04
C GLU A 108 22.65 -8.13 -0.98
N ARG A 109 22.32 -7.68 -2.19
CA ARG A 109 22.03 -8.55 -3.33
C ARG A 109 22.92 -8.18 -4.50
N HIS A 110 23.33 -9.16 -5.27
CA HIS A 110 24.03 -8.97 -6.54
C HIS A 110 23.28 -9.65 -7.68
N SER A 111 23.56 -9.21 -8.90
CA SER A 111 22.97 -9.77 -10.12
C SER A 111 23.99 -9.75 -11.25
N ASN A 112 24.08 -10.88 -11.97
CA ASN A 112 24.96 -11.04 -13.12
C ASN A 112 24.18 -11.04 -14.45
N ASP A 113 22.87 -10.80 -14.42
CA ASP A 113 21.97 -10.87 -15.59
C ASP A 113 21.17 -9.58 -15.83
N GLY A 114 21.65 -8.48 -15.25
CA GLY A 114 21.04 -7.16 -15.33
C GLY A 114 19.71 -7.11 -14.56
N ASN A 115 19.77 -7.55 -13.30
CA ASN A 115 18.72 -7.59 -12.28
C ASN A 115 17.57 -8.55 -12.54
N LYS A 116 17.63 -9.47 -13.51
CA LYS A 116 16.53 -10.44 -13.70
C LYS A 116 16.46 -11.43 -12.54
N THR A 117 17.61 -11.86 -12.04
CA THR A 117 17.76 -12.62 -10.80
C THR A 117 18.58 -11.82 -9.81
N LEU A 118 18.14 -11.80 -8.55
CA LEU A 118 18.80 -11.12 -7.46
C LEU A 118 19.23 -12.16 -6.42
N GLN A 119 20.53 -12.43 -6.34
CA GLN A 119 21.09 -13.38 -5.39
C GLN A 119 21.45 -12.67 -4.09
N ARG A 120 20.94 -13.18 -2.96
CA ARG A 120 21.26 -12.67 -1.62
C ARG A 120 22.70 -13.05 -1.27
N THR A 121 23.41 -12.13 -0.64
CA THR A 121 24.73 -12.39 -0.06
C THR A 121 24.61 -12.58 1.45
N THR A 122 25.72 -12.92 2.10
CA THR A 122 25.82 -12.95 3.57
C THR A 122 26.05 -11.58 4.19
N LYS A 123 26.31 -10.54 3.39
CA LYS A 123 26.60 -9.19 3.86
C LYS A 123 25.31 -8.42 4.11
N THR A 124 25.34 -7.60 5.16
CA THR A 124 24.27 -6.69 5.52
C THR A 124 24.79 -5.27 5.70
N SER A 125 23.92 -4.29 5.41
CA SER A 125 24.19 -2.87 5.66
C SER A 125 23.10 -2.31 6.56
N LYS A 126 23.50 -1.72 7.69
CA LYS A 126 22.56 -1.04 8.60
C LYS A 126 22.05 0.24 7.96
N CYS A 127 20.75 0.37 7.77
CA CYS A 127 20.11 1.47 7.06
C CYS A 127 18.97 2.09 7.89
N LEU A 128 18.79 3.40 7.73
CA LEU A 128 17.62 4.12 8.23
C LEU A 128 16.38 3.66 7.46
N ASN A 129 15.35 3.25 8.19
CA ASN A 129 14.09 2.77 7.66
C ASN A 129 13.16 3.95 7.36
N LEU A 130 12.90 4.23 6.08
CA LEU A 130 11.90 5.21 5.64
C LEU A 130 10.81 4.57 4.77
N GLY A 131 10.67 3.23 4.82
CA GLY A 131 9.83 2.48 3.87
C GLY A 131 8.86 1.47 4.49
N SER A 132 8.94 1.23 5.80
CA SER A 132 8.05 0.30 6.51
C SER A 132 6.78 0.98 7.02
N TYR A 133 5.71 0.22 7.19
CA TYR A 133 4.50 0.68 7.84
C TYR A 133 4.50 0.50 9.37
N ASN A 134 5.68 0.44 9.99
CA ASN A 134 5.83 0.29 11.44
C ASN A 134 5.58 1.63 12.17
N TYR A 135 4.36 2.15 12.07
CA TYR A 135 4.01 3.52 12.49
C TYR A 135 4.29 3.81 13.96
N LEU A 136 3.93 2.90 14.88
CA LEU A 136 4.15 3.10 16.32
C LEU A 136 5.43 2.44 16.86
N GLY A 137 6.23 1.81 15.98
CA GLY A 137 7.43 1.09 16.38
C GLY A 137 7.21 -0.28 17.01
N PHE A 138 5.98 -0.82 17.05
CA PHE A 138 5.67 -2.10 17.70
C PHE A 138 6.14 -3.34 16.94
N ALA A 139 6.64 -3.20 15.70
CA ALA A 139 7.18 -4.34 14.95
C ALA A 139 8.59 -4.77 15.41
N ALA A 140 9.26 -3.97 16.24
CA ALA A 140 10.50 -4.33 16.92
C ALA A 140 10.22 -4.81 18.37
N ALA A 141 11.28 -5.23 19.08
CA ALA A 141 11.14 -5.63 20.47
C ALA A 141 10.64 -4.46 21.32
N ASP A 142 9.61 -4.70 22.13
CA ASP A 142 8.99 -3.70 23.02
C ASP A 142 8.96 -4.24 24.45
N GLU A 143 9.33 -3.40 25.41
CA GLU A 143 9.46 -3.75 26.83
C GLU A 143 8.16 -4.30 27.45
N TYR A 144 6.99 -3.94 26.92
CA TYR A 144 5.70 -4.41 27.42
C TYR A 144 5.15 -5.57 26.60
N CYS A 145 5.25 -5.49 25.27
CA CYS A 145 4.67 -6.46 24.36
C CYS A 145 5.49 -7.76 24.31
N THR A 146 6.81 -7.67 24.15
CA THR A 146 7.67 -8.86 23.92
C THR A 146 7.61 -9.86 25.08
N PRO A 147 7.70 -9.47 26.37
CA PRO A 147 7.59 -10.43 27.48
C PRO A 147 6.23 -11.15 27.52
N ARG A 148 5.14 -10.46 27.17
CA ARG A 148 3.79 -11.05 27.14
C ARG A 148 3.62 -12.04 26.00
N VAL A 149 4.22 -11.76 24.84
CA VAL A 149 4.25 -12.70 23.72
C VAL A 149 5.02 -13.97 24.11
N ILE A 150 6.18 -13.83 24.75
CA ILE A 150 6.97 -14.99 25.25
C ILE A 150 6.17 -15.79 26.28
N GLU A 151 5.48 -15.12 27.21
CA GLU A 151 4.64 -15.80 28.20
C GLU A 151 3.46 -16.54 27.54
N SER A 152 2.86 -15.96 26.49
CA SER A 152 1.78 -16.63 25.76
C SER A 152 2.23 -17.94 25.11
N LEU A 153 3.51 -18.05 24.71
CA LEU A 153 4.08 -19.27 24.13
C LEU A 153 4.25 -20.41 25.16
N LYS A 154 4.31 -20.09 26.45
CA LYS A 154 4.32 -21.11 27.52
C LYS A 154 2.94 -21.77 27.69
N LYS A 155 1.88 -21.03 27.34
CA LYS A 155 0.48 -21.47 27.51
C LYS A 155 -0.16 -21.96 26.22
N TYR A 156 0.20 -21.35 25.08
CA TYR A 156 -0.35 -21.64 23.76
C TYR A 156 0.77 -21.99 22.80
N SER A 157 0.51 -22.91 21.88
CA SER A 157 1.43 -23.23 20.79
C SER A 157 1.58 -22.06 19.81
N ALA A 158 2.67 -22.08 19.02
CA ALA A 158 2.93 -21.07 17.99
C ALA A 158 1.82 -20.98 16.93
N SER A 159 1.02 -22.03 16.75
CA SER A 159 -0.17 -22.04 15.90
C SER A 159 -1.21 -22.95 16.51
N THR A 160 -2.49 -22.69 16.24
CA THR A 160 -3.60 -23.59 16.56
C THR A 160 -3.79 -24.69 15.51
N CYS A 161 -3.19 -24.53 14.33
CA CYS A 161 -3.30 -25.44 13.18
C CYS A 161 -4.76 -25.76 12.76
N SER A 162 -5.71 -24.88 13.09
CA SER A 162 -7.13 -25.10 12.85
C SER A 162 -7.86 -23.77 12.58
N ALA A 163 -9.06 -23.85 11.99
CA ALA A 163 -9.91 -22.70 11.73
C ALA A 163 -10.66 -22.25 12.99
N ARG A 164 -11.21 -21.03 12.98
CA ARG A 164 -11.89 -20.44 14.15
C ARG A 164 -13.15 -21.21 14.57
N VAL A 165 -13.83 -21.85 13.62
CA VAL A 165 -15.08 -22.60 13.89
C VAL A 165 -14.83 -23.99 14.51
N ASP A 166 -13.61 -24.52 14.37
CA ASP A 166 -13.22 -25.82 14.89
C ASP A 166 -12.35 -25.64 16.17
N GLY A 167 -11.13 -26.19 16.17
CA GLY A 167 -10.19 -26.10 17.30
C GLY A 167 -9.34 -24.83 17.34
N GLY A 168 -9.49 -23.91 16.39
CA GLY A 168 -8.63 -22.74 16.24
C GLY A 168 -8.98 -21.55 17.14
N ASN A 169 -10.09 -21.61 17.88
CA ASN A 169 -10.51 -20.50 18.73
C ASN A 169 -9.95 -20.60 20.15
N THR A 170 -9.13 -19.63 20.54
CA THR A 170 -8.61 -19.52 21.92
C THR A 170 -9.19 -18.30 22.62
N LYS A 171 -9.07 -18.25 23.97
CA LYS A 171 -9.49 -17.08 24.77
C LYS A 171 -8.86 -15.76 24.27
N LEU A 172 -7.62 -15.81 23.79
CA LEU A 172 -6.93 -14.63 23.23
C LEU A 172 -7.65 -14.06 22.01
N HIS A 173 -8.23 -14.91 21.16
CA HIS A 173 -8.96 -14.45 19.98
C HIS A 173 -10.23 -13.69 20.37
N THR A 174 -11.00 -14.23 21.33
CA THR A 174 -12.19 -13.55 21.86
C THR A 174 -11.82 -12.25 22.57
N GLU A 175 -10.76 -12.25 23.41
CA GLU A 175 -10.26 -11.03 24.07
C GLU A 175 -9.87 -9.97 23.04
N LEU A 176 -9.19 -10.35 21.96
CA LEU A 176 -8.82 -9.41 20.91
C LEU A 176 -10.04 -8.89 20.13
N GLU A 177 -11.04 -9.73 19.84
CA GLU A 177 -12.31 -9.26 19.21
C GLU A 177 -13.01 -8.21 20.07
N GLU A 178 -13.14 -8.46 21.38
CA GLU A 178 -13.75 -7.53 22.33
C GLU A 178 -12.92 -6.24 22.47
N LEU A 179 -11.60 -6.37 22.55
CA LEU A 179 -10.68 -5.24 22.67
C LEU A 179 -10.73 -4.35 21.43
N VAL A 180 -10.75 -4.94 20.23
CA VAL A 180 -10.86 -4.20 18.96
C VAL A 180 -12.19 -3.49 18.87
N ALA A 181 -13.30 -4.17 19.19
CA ALA A 181 -14.64 -3.58 19.20
C ALA A 181 -14.69 -2.34 20.12
N ARG A 182 -14.14 -2.46 21.33
CA ARG A 182 -13.99 -1.34 22.28
C ARG A 182 -13.06 -0.24 21.78
N PHE A 183 -11.96 -0.61 21.14
CA PHE A 183 -10.98 0.35 20.62
C PHE A 183 -11.58 1.25 19.54
N VAL A 184 -12.27 0.67 18.56
CA VAL A 184 -12.86 1.40 17.41
C VAL A 184 -14.27 1.93 17.67
N GLY A 185 -14.86 1.63 18.83
CA GLY A 185 -16.20 2.12 19.20
C GLY A 185 -17.34 1.40 18.47
N LYS A 186 -17.21 0.07 18.26
CA LYS A 186 -18.22 -0.76 17.58
C LYS A 186 -18.79 -1.85 18.49
N PRO A 187 -20.04 -2.31 18.25
CA PRO A 187 -20.66 -3.35 19.07
C PRO A 187 -19.96 -4.71 19.07
N ALA A 188 -19.32 -5.09 17.97
CA ALA A 188 -18.59 -6.34 17.83
C ALA A 188 -17.51 -6.26 16.76
N ALA A 189 -16.53 -7.16 16.84
CA ALA A 189 -15.51 -7.35 15.82
C ALA A 189 -15.23 -8.83 15.55
N ILE A 190 -14.60 -9.11 14.40
CA ILE A 190 -14.16 -10.43 13.97
C ILE A 190 -12.76 -10.33 13.36
N LEU A 191 -11.92 -11.34 13.63
CA LEU A 191 -10.50 -11.36 13.23
C LEU A 191 -10.25 -12.31 12.04
N PHE A 192 -9.22 -11.98 11.26
CA PHE A 192 -8.75 -12.76 10.11
C PHE A 192 -7.22 -12.88 10.11
N GLY A 193 -6.69 -14.02 9.64
CA GLY A 193 -5.27 -14.32 9.62
C GLY A 193 -4.41 -13.42 8.71
N MET A 194 -5.01 -12.76 7.70
CA MET A 194 -4.30 -11.92 6.74
C MET A 194 -5.08 -10.64 6.40
N GLY A 195 -4.43 -9.47 6.48
CA GLY A 195 -5.07 -8.18 6.21
C GLY A 195 -5.59 -7.99 4.77
N TYR A 196 -4.89 -8.51 3.76
CA TYR A 196 -5.38 -8.50 2.37
C TYR A 196 -6.67 -9.34 2.22
N VAL A 197 -6.72 -10.50 2.89
CA VAL A 197 -7.88 -11.40 2.84
C VAL A 197 -9.09 -10.79 3.53
N THR A 198 -8.89 -9.92 4.54
CA THR A 198 -9.98 -9.20 5.21
C THR A 198 -10.89 -8.50 4.19
N ASN A 199 -10.38 -7.68 3.27
CA ASN A 199 -11.23 -7.07 2.23
C ASN A 199 -11.72 -8.10 1.21
N SER A 200 -10.79 -8.88 0.64
CA SER A 200 -11.07 -9.71 -0.54
C SER A 200 -12.03 -10.88 -0.28
N ALA A 201 -12.08 -11.41 0.95
CA ALA A 201 -12.99 -12.49 1.31
C ALA A 201 -14.33 -12.01 1.91
N ILE A 202 -14.39 -10.78 2.45
CA ILE A 202 -15.59 -10.32 3.18
C ILE A 202 -16.54 -9.54 2.29
N ILE A 203 -16.03 -8.70 1.38
CA ILE A 203 -16.88 -7.94 0.46
C ILE A 203 -17.85 -8.86 -0.31
N PRO A 204 -17.43 -10.03 -0.84
CA PRO A 204 -18.34 -10.98 -1.48
C PRO A 204 -19.47 -11.55 -0.60
N ILE A 205 -19.30 -11.51 0.72
CA ILE A 205 -20.29 -11.99 1.69
C ILE A 205 -21.27 -10.88 2.07
N LEU A 206 -20.79 -9.63 2.12
CA LEU A 206 -21.61 -8.47 2.46
C LEU A 206 -22.57 -8.06 1.35
N ILE A 207 -22.17 -8.25 0.09
CA ILE A 207 -22.94 -7.85 -1.08
C ILE A 207 -22.71 -8.82 -2.23
N GLY A 208 -23.73 -8.99 -3.07
CA GLY A 208 -23.64 -9.84 -4.26
C GLY A 208 -24.55 -9.37 -5.38
N LYS A 209 -25.00 -10.30 -6.24
CA LYS A 209 -25.85 -10.00 -7.40
C LYS A 209 -27.10 -9.19 -7.02
N GLY A 210 -27.32 -8.11 -7.75
CA GLY A 210 -28.40 -7.14 -7.51
C GLY A 210 -28.07 -6.07 -6.46
N GLY A 211 -26.87 -6.09 -5.90
CA GLY A 211 -26.30 -4.99 -5.14
C GLY A 211 -25.40 -4.08 -5.99
N LEU A 212 -25.16 -2.88 -5.49
CA LEU A 212 -24.27 -1.86 -6.04
C LEU A 212 -23.13 -1.58 -5.08
N ILE A 213 -21.89 -1.65 -5.56
CA ILE A 213 -20.70 -1.13 -4.90
C ILE A 213 -20.31 0.17 -5.60
N VAL A 214 -20.19 1.25 -4.85
CA VAL A 214 -19.60 2.51 -5.31
C VAL A 214 -18.23 2.66 -4.64
N SER A 215 -17.17 2.44 -5.42
CA SER A 215 -15.79 2.37 -4.95
C SER A 215 -15.04 3.64 -5.30
N ASP A 216 -14.22 4.15 -4.40
CA ASP A 216 -13.21 5.16 -4.76
C ASP A 216 -12.29 4.59 -5.84
N SER A 217 -11.87 5.44 -6.78
CA SER A 217 -10.99 5.06 -7.89
C SER A 217 -9.59 4.59 -7.49
N LEU A 218 -9.10 4.96 -6.30
CA LEU A 218 -7.78 4.57 -5.78
C LEU A 218 -7.85 3.52 -4.67
N ASN A 219 -9.03 2.93 -4.43
CA ASN A 219 -9.18 1.86 -3.45
C ASN A 219 -8.19 0.71 -3.70
N HIS A 220 -7.68 0.18 -2.59
CA HIS A 220 -6.67 -0.84 -2.56
C HIS A 220 -7.09 -2.10 -3.32
N ILE A 221 -6.11 -2.77 -3.92
CA ILE A 221 -6.35 -3.94 -4.77
C ILE A 221 -7.10 -5.08 -4.06
N SER A 222 -7.01 -5.18 -2.72
CA SER A 222 -7.81 -6.13 -1.94
C SER A 222 -9.31 -5.82 -1.96
N ILE A 223 -9.68 -4.53 -1.92
CA ILE A 223 -11.07 -4.05 -2.09
C ILE A 223 -11.53 -4.32 -3.51
N VAL A 224 -10.72 -3.97 -4.52
CA VAL A 224 -11.03 -4.20 -5.94
C VAL A 224 -11.29 -5.68 -6.20
N ASN A 225 -10.45 -6.57 -5.68
CA ASN A 225 -10.61 -8.01 -5.88
C ASN A 225 -11.81 -8.57 -5.10
N GLY A 226 -12.10 -8.08 -3.90
CA GLY A 226 -13.32 -8.42 -3.18
C GLY A 226 -14.58 -7.95 -3.90
N ALA A 227 -14.60 -6.71 -4.40
CA ALA A 227 -15.71 -6.15 -5.16
C ALA A 227 -15.96 -6.92 -6.46
N ARG A 228 -14.90 -7.27 -7.21
CA ARG A 228 -15.01 -8.12 -8.41
C ARG A 228 -15.52 -9.53 -8.07
N GLY A 229 -15.02 -10.12 -6.99
CA GLY A 229 -15.43 -11.45 -6.53
C GLY A 229 -16.89 -11.54 -6.04
N SER A 230 -17.48 -10.41 -5.65
CA SER A 230 -18.86 -10.36 -5.14
C SER A 230 -19.95 -10.64 -6.18
N GLY A 231 -19.67 -10.38 -7.47
CA GLY A 231 -20.68 -10.38 -8.52
C GLY A 231 -21.74 -9.25 -8.40
N ALA A 232 -21.54 -8.28 -7.49
CA ALA A 232 -22.29 -7.04 -7.45
C ALA A 232 -21.94 -6.15 -8.65
N THR A 233 -22.81 -5.19 -8.96
CA THR A 233 -22.44 -4.14 -9.93
C THR A 233 -21.47 -3.19 -9.26
N VAL A 234 -20.34 -2.91 -9.92
CA VAL A 234 -19.35 -1.94 -9.42
C VAL A 234 -19.41 -0.67 -10.24
N ARG A 235 -19.45 0.47 -9.55
CA ARG A 235 -19.23 1.80 -10.10
C ARG A 235 -18.10 2.47 -9.35
N VAL A 236 -17.38 3.32 -10.06
CA VAL A 236 -16.23 4.03 -9.51
C VAL A 236 -16.58 5.51 -9.48
N PHE A 237 -16.26 6.18 -8.38
CA PHE A 237 -16.28 7.63 -8.32
C PHE A 237 -14.86 8.19 -8.30
N GLN A 238 -14.70 9.45 -8.73
CA GLN A 238 -13.41 10.12 -8.73
C GLN A 238 -12.84 10.18 -7.32
N HIS A 239 -11.54 9.95 -7.23
CA HIS A 239 -10.82 9.89 -5.97
C HIS A 239 -11.15 11.04 -5.02
N ASN A 240 -11.58 10.70 -3.81
CA ASN A 240 -11.82 11.61 -2.71
C ASN A 240 -12.77 12.79 -3.05
N ASN A 241 -13.70 12.59 -4.00
CA ASN A 241 -14.62 13.61 -4.51
C ASN A 241 -16.09 13.30 -4.11
N PRO A 242 -16.62 13.92 -3.04
CA PRO A 242 -18.00 13.71 -2.58
C PRO A 242 -19.06 14.13 -3.60
N ALA A 243 -18.82 15.18 -4.40
CA ALA A 243 -19.78 15.64 -5.41
C ALA A 243 -19.96 14.61 -6.53
N HIS A 244 -18.85 14.04 -7.02
CA HIS A 244 -18.92 12.97 -8.02
C HIS A 244 -19.49 11.67 -7.43
N LEU A 245 -19.24 11.38 -6.14
CA LEU A 245 -19.91 10.27 -5.44
C LEU A 245 -21.44 10.45 -5.47
N GLU A 246 -21.91 11.65 -5.13
CA GLU A 246 -23.34 11.99 -5.18
C GLU A 246 -23.93 11.85 -6.59
N ASP A 247 -23.22 12.32 -7.62
CA ASP A 247 -23.64 12.17 -9.02
C ASP A 247 -23.80 10.69 -9.41
N VAL A 248 -22.81 9.85 -9.07
CA VAL A 248 -22.86 8.41 -9.34
C VAL A 248 -24.01 7.75 -8.59
N LEU A 249 -24.21 8.06 -7.31
CA LEU A 249 -25.31 7.50 -6.53
C LEU A 249 -26.67 7.86 -7.11
N ARG A 250 -26.88 9.14 -7.44
CA ARG A 250 -28.11 9.64 -8.05
C ARG A 250 -28.41 8.96 -9.38
N GLU A 251 -27.40 8.85 -10.27
CA GLU A 251 -27.55 8.18 -11.55
C GLU A 251 -27.90 6.69 -11.39
N GLN A 252 -27.16 5.97 -10.54
CA GLN A 252 -27.39 4.54 -10.37
C GLN A 252 -28.71 4.23 -9.65
N ILE A 253 -29.13 5.05 -8.68
CA ILE A 253 -30.41 4.87 -8.00
C ILE A 253 -31.57 5.11 -8.97
N ALA A 254 -31.49 6.16 -9.79
CA ALA A 254 -32.52 6.45 -10.79
C ALA A 254 -32.57 5.38 -11.90
N GLY A 255 -31.41 4.89 -12.35
CA GLY A 255 -31.31 3.88 -13.41
C GLY A 255 -31.63 2.45 -12.96
N GLY A 256 -31.44 2.14 -11.68
CA GLY A 256 -31.61 0.80 -11.12
C GLY A 256 -30.60 -0.22 -11.62
N GLN A 257 -30.88 -1.50 -11.35
CA GLN A 257 -30.03 -2.63 -11.73
C GLN A 257 -29.89 -2.73 -13.27
N PRO A 258 -28.69 -3.03 -13.80
CA PRO A 258 -28.48 -3.21 -15.23
C PRO A 258 -29.48 -4.19 -15.85
N ARG A 259 -29.99 -3.86 -17.04
CA ARG A 259 -30.95 -4.63 -17.85
C ARG A 259 -32.37 -4.74 -17.27
N THR A 260 -32.53 -4.77 -15.95
CA THR A 260 -33.84 -4.98 -15.31
C THR A 260 -34.47 -3.69 -14.78
N HIS A 261 -33.67 -2.63 -14.59
CA HIS A 261 -34.07 -1.35 -14.00
C HIS A 261 -34.76 -1.48 -12.62
N ARG A 262 -34.60 -2.63 -11.95
CA ARG A 262 -35.15 -2.86 -10.61
C ARG A 262 -34.34 -2.07 -9.57
N PRO A 263 -34.95 -1.64 -8.46
CA PRO A 263 -34.22 -1.04 -7.35
C PRO A 263 -33.08 -1.94 -6.87
N TRP A 264 -31.97 -1.34 -6.44
CA TRP A 264 -30.85 -2.06 -5.85
C TRP A 264 -31.26 -2.74 -4.53
N LYS A 265 -30.83 -3.98 -4.32
CA LYS A 265 -31.07 -4.68 -3.05
C LYS A 265 -30.28 -4.07 -1.89
N LYS A 266 -29.08 -3.58 -2.19
CA LYS A 266 -28.13 -2.99 -1.25
C LYS A 266 -27.17 -2.09 -2.03
N ILE A 267 -26.81 -0.96 -1.45
CA ILE A 267 -25.79 -0.04 -1.98
C ILE A 267 -24.72 0.12 -0.90
N ILE A 268 -23.46 -0.15 -1.23
CA ILE A 268 -22.32 0.06 -0.34
C ILE A 268 -21.34 1.03 -1.00
N VAL A 269 -20.97 2.09 -0.28
CA VAL A 269 -19.88 2.99 -0.63
C VAL A 269 -18.62 2.54 0.12
N ILE A 270 -17.51 2.34 -0.60
CA ILE A 270 -16.25 1.86 -0.02
C ILE A 270 -15.16 2.90 -0.21
N VAL A 271 -14.49 3.28 0.89
CA VAL A 271 -13.38 4.25 0.93
C VAL A 271 -12.29 3.80 1.90
N GLU A 272 -11.07 4.30 1.69
CA GLU A 272 -9.95 4.18 2.65
C GLU A 272 -9.88 5.43 3.53
N GLY A 273 -9.45 5.31 4.79
CA GLY A 273 -9.24 6.45 5.68
C GLY A 273 -8.01 7.28 5.28
N ILE A 274 -6.87 6.59 5.11
CA ILE A 274 -5.66 7.14 4.49
C ILE A 274 -5.33 6.29 3.27
N TYR A 275 -5.27 6.93 2.10
CA TYR A 275 -4.97 6.23 0.86
C TYR A 275 -3.49 5.85 0.79
N SER A 276 -3.22 4.55 0.66
CA SER A 276 -1.89 3.98 0.86
C SER A 276 -0.77 4.50 -0.05
N MET A 277 -1.09 4.97 -1.26
CA MET A 277 -0.09 5.46 -2.24
C MET A 277 0.03 6.98 -2.29
N GLU A 278 -0.98 7.71 -1.82
CA GLU A 278 -1.08 9.16 -1.88
C GLU A 278 -0.78 9.79 -0.51
N GLY A 279 -1.11 9.10 0.58
CA GLY A 279 -1.04 9.65 1.93
C GLY A 279 -2.13 10.69 2.23
N GLU A 280 -3.10 10.86 1.33
CA GLU A 280 -4.25 11.75 1.47
C GLU A 280 -5.25 11.16 2.48
N LEU A 281 -5.86 12.04 3.28
CA LEU A 281 -6.97 11.73 4.17
C LEU A 281 -8.28 11.76 3.37
N CYS A 282 -9.17 10.83 3.68
CA CYS A 282 -10.52 10.82 3.14
C CYS A 282 -11.30 12.07 3.58
N ASN A 283 -12.05 12.68 2.67
CA ASN A 283 -13.07 13.70 2.93
C ASN A 283 -14.30 13.04 3.55
N LEU A 284 -14.06 12.37 4.70
CA LEU A 284 -14.99 11.46 5.33
C LEU A 284 -16.29 12.16 5.75
N PRO A 285 -16.29 13.35 6.39
CA PRO A 285 -17.53 14.02 6.78
C PRO A 285 -18.50 14.24 5.61
N GLU A 286 -17.99 14.72 4.48
CA GLU A 286 -18.79 14.98 3.28
C GLU A 286 -19.25 13.69 2.62
N ILE A 287 -18.39 12.67 2.52
CA ILE A 287 -18.76 11.35 2.01
C ILE A 287 -19.87 10.73 2.88
N MET A 288 -19.75 10.81 4.21
CA MET A 288 -20.77 10.32 5.14
C MET A 288 -22.10 11.07 4.97
N ALA A 289 -22.07 12.39 4.77
CA ALA A 289 -23.27 13.18 4.52
C ALA A 289 -24.00 12.73 3.23
N VAL A 290 -23.25 12.47 2.16
CA VAL A 290 -23.79 11.92 0.91
C VAL A 290 -24.36 10.51 1.13
N CYS A 291 -23.62 9.61 1.77
CA CYS A 291 -24.10 8.25 2.05
C CYS A 291 -25.40 8.25 2.86
N LYS A 292 -25.49 9.11 3.88
CA LYS A 292 -26.69 9.28 4.71
C LYS A 292 -27.89 9.80 3.90
N LYS A 293 -27.68 10.79 3.02
CA LYS A 293 -28.72 11.33 2.14
C LYS A 293 -29.35 10.26 1.25
N TYR A 294 -28.52 9.36 0.69
CA TYR A 294 -28.97 8.30 -0.22
C TYR A 294 -29.21 6.94 0.46
N LYS A 295 -29.09 6.86 1.80
CA LYS A 295 -29.22 5.61 2.58
C LYS A 295 -28.31 4.49 2.08
N ALA A 296 -27.11 4.84 1.63
CA ALA A 296 -26.09 3.88 1.24
C ALA A 296 -25.28 3.46 2.47
N TYR A 297 -24.95 2.18 2.56
CA TYR A 297 -24.08 1.66 3.61
C TYR A 297 -22.64 2.11 3.37
N THR A 298 -21.86 2.28 4.42
CA THR A 298 -20.45 2.71 4.32
C THR A 298 -19.48 1.64 4.81
N TYR A 299 -18.45 1.40 4.01
CA TYR A 299 -17.33 0.55 4.35
C TYR A 299 -16.05 1.41 4.37
N LEU A 300 -15.47 1.56 5.55
CA LEU A 300 -14.25 2.34 5.77
C LEU A 300 -13.07 1.42 6.06
N ASP A 301 -12.05 1.46 5.21
CA ASP A 301 -10.77 0.79 5.43
C ASP A 301 -9.81 1.72 6.18
N GLU A 302 -9.62 1.48 7.47
CA GLU A 302 -8.73 2.23 8.37
C GLU A 302 -7.30 1.65 8.39
N ALA A 303 -6.89 0.83 7.42
CA ALA A 303 -5.65 0.07 7.54
C ALA A 303 -4.37 0.93 7.65
N HIS A 304 -4.37 2.19 7.18
CA HIS A 304 -3.22 3.11 7.29
C HIS A 304 -3.38 4.17 8.38
N SER A 305 -4.57 4.29 8.95
CA SER A 305 -4.95 5.32 9.90
C SER A 305 -5.13 4.78 11.32
N ILE A 306 -5.60 3.55 11.47
CA ILE A 306 -5.76 2.91 12.78
C ILE A 306 -4.41 2.80 13.50
N GLY A 307 -4.33 3.33 14.71
CA GLY A 307 -3.12 3.45 15.51
C GLY A 307 -2.12 4.50 15.00
N ALA A 308 -2.37 5.19 13.88
CA ALA A 308 -1.45 6.17 13.31
C ALA A 308 -1.94 7.62 13.47
N VAL A 309 -3.25 7.84 13.41
CA VAL A 309 -3.87 9.17 13.52
C VAL A 309 -5.00 9.17 14.54
N GLY A 310 -5.42 10.38 14.93
CA GLY A 310 -6.37 10.61 16.01
C GLY A 310 -5.68 10.71 17.37
N LYS A 311 -6.32 11.44 18.31
CA LYS A 311 -5.75 11.71 19.65
C LYS A 311 -5.45 10.43 20.43
N THR A 312 -6.25 9.39 20.26
CA THR A 312 -6.10 8.09 20.94
C THR A 312 -5.77 6.97 19.95
N GLY A 313 -5.36 7.31 18.72
CA GLY A 313 -4.98 6.35 17.69
C GLY A 313 -6.18 5.60 17.09
N ARG A 314 -7.40 6.14 17.19
CA ARG A 314 -8.61 5.45 16.70
C ARG A 314 -8.85 5.58 15.19
N GLY A 315 -7.96 6.27 14.47
CA GLY A 315 -8.06 6.41 13.02
C GLY A 315 -8.74 7.70 12.57
N VAL A 316 -9.17 7.73 11.32
CA VAL A 316 -9.65 8.98 10.68
C VAL A 316 -10.99 9.44 11.23
N CYS A 317 -11.85 8.53 11.72
CA CYS A 317 -13.09 8.93 12.38
C CYS A 317 -12.81 9.90 13.56
N GLU A 318 -11.83 9.57 14.42
CA GLU A 318 -11.46 10.43 15.55
C GLU A 318 -10.77 11.72 15.08
N LEU A 319 -9.90 11.64 14.07
CA LEU A 319 -9.19 12.80 13.55
C LEU A 319 -10.15 13.85 12.94
N LEU A 320 -11.14 13.38 12.19
CA LEU A 320 -12.06 14.22 11.41
C LEU A 320 -13.40 14.48 12.12
N GLY A 321 -13.56 14.01 13.36
CA GLY A 321 -14.77 14.24 14.16
C GLY A 321 -16.02 13.51 13.65
N VAL A 322 -15.84 12.38 12.98
CA VAL A 322 -16.94 11.51 12.52
C VAL A 322 -17.19 10.46 13.59
N ASP A 323 -18.43 10.33 14.05
CA ASP A 323 -18.80 9.29 15.02
C ASP A 323 -18.65 7.92 14.35
N PRO A 324 -17.84 6.99 14.90
CA PRO A 324 -17.75 5.63 14.40
C PRO A 324 -19.13 4.96 14.27
N ALA A 325 -20.12 5.31 15.10
CA ALA A 325 -21.48 4.79 15.02
C ALA A 325 -22.15 5.03 13.66
N ASP A 326 -21.84 6.14 12.98
CA ASP A 326 -22.38 6.47 11.66
C ASP A 326 -21.77 5.63 10.53
N VAL A 327 -20.61 5.00 10.74
CA VAL A 327 -19.91 4.17 9.73
C VAL A 327 -20.33 2.71 9.85
N ASP A 328 -21.08 2.13 8.92
CA ASP A 328 -21.62 0.76 9.10
C ASP A 328 -20.57 -0.33 9.34
N ILE A 329 -19.48 -0.31 8.57
CA ILE A 329 -18.43 -1.33 8.59
C ILE A 329 -17.06 -0.67 8.63
N MET A 330 -16.30 -0.98 9.68
CA MET A 330 -14.91 -0.53 9.83
C MET A 330 -13.97 -1.72 9.65
N MET A 331 -13.04 -1.59 8.72
CA MET A 331 -11.99 -2.56 8.46
C MET A 331 -10.66 -2.00 8.96
N GLY A 332 -9.79 -2.85 9.49
CA GLY A 332 -8.40 -2.49 9.74
C GLY A 332 -7.45 -3.66 9.67
N THR A 333 -6.15 -3.37 9.78
CA THR A 333 -5.09 -4.39 9.77
C THR A 333 -4.20 -4.29 11.00
N PHE A 334 -3.65 -5.43 11.43
CA PHE A 334 -2.67 -5.50 12.50
C PHE A 334 -1.22 -5.49 11.99
N THR A 335 -1.02 -5.47 10.67
CA THR A 335 0.30 -5.58 10.03
C THR A 335 1.13 -4.29 10.05
N LYS A 336 0.54 -3.17 10.46
CA LYS A 336 1.16 -1.83 10.42
C LYS A 336 1.42 -1.31 11.82
N SER A 337 0.58 -0.40 12.32
CA SER A 337 0.73 0.25 13.62
C SER A 337 0.94 -0.72 14.78
N PHE A 338 0.34 -1.90 14.75
CA PHE A 338 0.37 -2.87 15.85
C PHE A 338 1.48 -3.92 15.76
N GLY A 339 2.27 -3.93 14.67
CA GLY A 339 3.47 -4.78 14.55
C GLY A 339 3.20 -6.30 14.59
N SER A 340 2.05 -6.76 14.06
CA SER A 340 1.67 -8.18 14.06
C SER A 340 1.19 -8.64 12.67
N CYS A 341 0.29 -9.62 12.58
CA CYS A 341 -0.32 -10.08 11.33
C CYS A 341 -1.85 -10.07 11.42
N GLY A 342 -2.53 -10.17 10.27
CA GLY A 342 -3.98 -10.25 10.21
C GLY A 342 -4.71 -8.90 10.05
N GLY A 343 -6.03 -8.97 10.21
CA GLY A 343 -6.93 -7.82 10.15
C GLY A 343 -8.27 -8.11 10.79
N TYR A 344 -9.14 -7.11 10.84
CA TYR A 344 -10.43 -7.21 11.50
C TYR A 344 -11.53 -6.51 10.70
N ILE A 345 -12.76 -6.91 10.98
CA ILE A 345 -13.96 -6.13 10.70
C ILE A 345 -14.66 -5.84 12.01
N ALA A 346 -15.07 -4.59 12.21
CA ALA A 346 -15.89 -4.15 13.32
C ALA A 346 -17.19 -3.53 12.78
N ALA A 347 -18.32 -3.99 13.29
CA ALA A 347 -19.65 -3.65 12.79
C ALA A 347 -20.72 -3.96 13.85
N SER A 348 -22.00 -3.92 13.45
CA SER A 348 -23.09 -4.39 14.31
C SER A 348 -22.96 -5.88 14.63
N LYS A 349 -23.57 -6.33 15.74
CA LYS A 349 -23.51 -7.74 16.16
C LYS A 349 -24.09 -8.68 15.09
N GLU A 350 -25.13 -8.23 14.39
CA GLU A 350 -25.82 -8.99 13.34
C GLU A 350 -24.89 -9.19 12.12
N ILE A 351 -24.17 -8.15 11.70
CA ILE A 351 -23.20 -8.24 10.61
C ILE A 351 -22.06 -9.19 11.02
N ILE A 352 -21.51 -9.01 12.21
CA ILE A 352 -20.42 -9.86 12.70
C ILE A 352 -20.86 -11.32 12.82
N GLN A 353 -22.06 -11.58 13.33
CA GLN A 353 -22.61 -12.93 13.43
C GLN A 353 -22.85 -13.55 12.06
N HIS A 354 -23.33 -12.77 11.08
CA HIS A 354 -23.46 -13.25 9.71
C HIS A 354 -22.09 -13.62 9.12
N LEU A 355 -21.07 -12.78 9.31
CA LEU A 355 -19.71 -13.05 8.83
C LEU A 355 -19.10 -14.30 9.47
N LYS A 356 -19.34 -14.55 10.76
CA LYS A 356 -18.87 -15.77 11.45
C LYS A 356 -19.41 -17.06 10.80
N HIS A 357 -20.64 -17.04 10.27
CA HIS A 357 -21.26 -18.22 9.65
C HIS A 357 -21.05 -18.34 8.14
N ALA A 358 -20.75 -17.23 7.45
CA ALA A 358 -20.74 -17.21 5.98
C ALA A 358 -19.36 -16.96 5.37
N CYS A 359 -18.40 -16.38 6.11
CA CYS A 359 -17.12 -15.99 5.54
C CYS A 359 -16.13 -17.17 5.46
N PRO A 360 -15.69 -17.59 4.25
CA PRO A 360 -14.74 -18.69 4.10
C PRO A 360 -13.40 -18.44 4.83
N ALA A 361 -12.97 -17.18 4.93
CA ALA A 361 -11.77 -16.80 5.65
C ALA A 361 -11.90 -16.92 7.18
N HIS A 362 -13.11 -17.09 7.71
CA HIS A 362 -13.33 -17.42 9.12
C HIS A 362 -13.55 -18.92 9.33
N ILE A 363 -14.30 -19.55 8.41
CA ILE A 363 -14.72 -20.96 8.50
C ILE A 363 -13.59 -21.92 8.16
N TYR A 364 -12.79 -21.63 7.13
CA TYR A 364 -11.84 -22.61 6.58
C TYR A 364 -10.37 -22.19 6.71
N ALA A 365 -10.09 -20.90 6.89
CA ALA A 365 -8.71 -20.44 7.03
C ALA A 365 -8.20 -20.64 8.47
N THR A 366 -6.91 -20.92 8.60
CA THR A 366 -6.24 -21.03 9.91
C THR A 366 -6.41 -19.74 10.71
N SER A 367 -6.71 -19.87 11.99
CA SER A 367 -6.81 -18.72 12.89
C SER A 367 -5.49 -17.98 13.00
N MET A 368 -5.54 -16.72 13.48
CA MET A 368 -4.33 -16.00 13.84
C MET A 368 -3.52 -16.80 14.87
N SER A 369 -2.20 -16.70 14.78
CA SER A 369 -1.29 -17.34 15.73
C SER A 369 -1.50 -16.73 17.14
N PRO A 370 -1.63 -17.53 18.21
CA PRO A 370 -1.80 -17.01 19.57
C PRO A 370 -0.77 -15.95 20.01
N PRO A 371 0.55 -16.11 19.79
CA PRO A 371 1.52 -15.05 20.08
C PRO A 371 1.32 -13.79 19.22
N ALA A 372 0.88 -13.92 17.97
CA ALA A 372 0.55 -12.78 17.13
C ALA A 372 -0.68 -12.02 17.66
N VAL A 373 -1.70 -12.73 18.15
CA VAL A 373 -2.86 -12.15 18.82
C VAL A 373 -2.43 -11.43 20.11
N GLN A 374 -1.57 -12.05 20.92
CA GLN A 374 -1.04 -11.44 22.14
C GLN A 374 -0.25 -10.16 21.87
N GLN A 375 0.52 -10.10 20.78
CA GLN A 375 1.23 -8.89 20.35
C GLN A 375 0.24 -7.74 20.13
N VAL A 376 -0.86 -7.98 19.41
CA VAL A 376 -1.87 -6.96 19.13
C VAL A 376 -2.58 -6.51 20.41
N ILE A 377 -2.98 -7.45 21.27
CA ILE A 377 -3.60 -7.13 22.57
C ILE A 377 -2.70 -6.20 23.37
N SER A 378 -1.40 -6.53 23.44
CA SER A 378 -0.42 -5.75 24.20
C SER A 378 -0.23 -4.36 23.59
N ALA A 379 -0.08 -4.27 22.26
CA ALA A 379 0.06 -3.00 21.56
C ALA A 379 -1.15 -2.08 21.76
N ILE A 380 -2.38 -2.59 21.62
CA ILE A 380 -3.60 -1.79 21.87
C ILE A 380 -3.67 -1.34 23.33
N LYS A 381 -3.32 -2.19 24.30
CA LYS A 381 -3.28 -1.82 25.72
C LYS A 381 -2.28 -0.69 25.98
N VAL A 382 -1.10 -0.72 25.35
CA VAL A 382 -0.13 0.39 25.44
C VAL A 382 -0.68 1.67 24.82
N VAL A 383 -1.31 1.59 23.64
CA VAL A 383 -1.93 2.74 22.97
C VAL A 383 -3.01 3.38 23.84
N LEU A 384 -3.83 2.56 24.52
CA LEU A 384 -4.87 3.01 25.43
C LEU A 384 -4.36 3.45 26.82
N GLY A 385 -3.09 3.24 27.15
CA GLY A 385 -2.55 3.46 28.50
C GLY A 385 -3.01 2.44 29.55
N GLU A 386 -3.63 1.33 29.12
CA GLU A 386 -4.04 0.21 29.98
C GLU A 386 -2.83 -0.62 30.47
N ASP A 387 -1.64 -0.35 29.95
CA ASP A 387 -0.37 -0.85 30.49
C ASP A 387 0.08 -0.09 31.75
N GLY A 388 -0.64 0.95 32.16
CA GLY A 388 -0.29 1.81 33.30
C GLY A 388 0.76 2.87 32.96
N SER A 389 1.08 3.08 31.69
CA SER A 389 2.07 4.07 31.24
C SER A 389 1.45 5.12 30.30
N ASN A 390 2.21 6.18 30.00
CA ASN A 390 1.85 7.17 28.99
C ASN A 390 2.57 6.96 27.64
N ARG A 391 3.17 5.78 27.42
CA ARG A 391 4.00 5.49 26.23
C ARG A 391 3.18 5.50 24.95
N GLY A 392 1.94 4.99 24.98
CA GLY A 392 1.02 5.05 23.83
C GLY A 392 0.76 6.48 23.37
N ALA A 393 0.37 7.36 24.31
CA ALA A 393 0.15 8.77 24.03
C ALA A 393 1.41 9.47 23.50
N LYS A 394 2.59 9.18 24.07
CA LYS A 394 3.87 9.69 23.58
C LYS A 394 4.17 9.24 22.15
N LYS A 395 3.97 7.95 21.83
CA LYS A 395 4.18 7.42 20.47
C LYS A 395 3.26 8.10 19.45
N LEU A 396 1.98 8.33 19.79
CA LEU A 396 1.02 9.03 18.95
C LEU A 396 1.38 10.50 18.72
N ALA A 397 1.84 11.21 19.76
CA ALA A 397 2.35 12.56 19.62
C ALA A 397 3.61 12.59 18.73
N GLN A 398 4.55 11.67 18.97
CA GLN A 398 5.81 11.58 18.23
C GLN A 398 5.60 11.32 16.74
N ILE A 399 4.76 10.35 16.35
CA ILE A 399 4.51 10.08 14.92
C ILE A 399 3.89 11.29 14.23
N ARG A 400 2.97 11.99 14.89
CA ARG A 400 2.34 13.20 14.37
C ARG A 400 3.37 14.31 14.14
N GLU A 401 4.16 14.61 15.16
CA GLU A 401 5.22 15.63 15.10
C GLU A 401 6.28 15.29 14.05
N ASN A 402 6.76 14.03 14.04
CA ASN A 402 7.71 13.52 13.07
C ASN A 402 7.17 13.65 11.64
N SER A 403 5.90 13.29 11.42
CA SER A 403 5.30 13.31 10.08
C SER A 403 5.14 14.74 9.56
N ASN A 404 4.65 15.65 10.40
CA ASN A 404 4.48 17.06 10.02
C ASN A 404 5.82 17.77 9.81
N PHE A 405 6.80 17.50 10.67
CA PHE A 405 8.15 18.03 10.50
C PHE A 405 8.78 17.55 9.19
N PHE A 406 8.84 16.24 8.96
CA PHE A 406 9.51 15.69 7.80
C PHE A 406 8.84 16.15 6.49
N ARG A 407 7.50 16.18 6.46
CA ARG A 407 6.74 16.71 5.31
C ARG A 407 7.07 18.17 5.05
N SER A 408 7.02 19.02 6.08
CA SER A 408 7.30 20.45 5.94
C SER A 408 8.72 20.71 5.43
N GLU A 409 9.72 19.99 5.94
CA GLU A 409 11.10 20.16 5.48
C GLU A 409 11.30 19.67 4.03
N LEU A 410 10.70 18.55 3.62
CA LEU A 410 10.71 18.14 2.22
C LEU A 410 10.07 19.18 1.30
N GLN A 411 8.94 19.76 1.69
CA GLN A 411 8.27 20.80 0.91
C GLN A 411 9.14 22.06 0.80
N LYS A 412 9.76 22.52 1.89
CA LYS A 412 10.72 23.65 1.89
C LYS A 412 11.93 23.39 1.01
N MET A 413 12.40 22.14 0.93
CA MET A 413 13.49 21.73 0.06
C MET A 413 13.10 21.67 -1.43
N GLY A 414 11.85 21.97 -1.79
CA GLY A 414 11.37 22.03 -3.17
C GLY A 414 10.88 20.69 -3.74
N PHE A 415 10.70 19.67 -2.91
CA PHE A 415 10.12 18.40 -3.36
C PHE A 415 8.61 18.52 -3.57
N GLU A 416 8.08 17.79 -4.55
CA GLU A 416 6.65 17.56 -4.64
C GLU A 416 6.27 16.38 -3.75
N VAL A 417 5.68 16.72 -2.60
CA VAL A 417 5.25 15.77 -1.57
C VAL A 417 3.73 15.67 -1.59
N LEU A 418 3.21 14.45 -1.71
CA LEU A 418 1.78 14.17 -1.62
C LEU A 418 1.34 13.89 -0.18
N GLY A 419 0.02 13.92 0.02
CA GLY A 419 -0.65 13.56 1.27
C GLY A 419 -0.79 14.73 2.24
N ASP A 420 -1.68 14.55 3.21
CA ASP A 420 -2.10 15.61 4.11
C ASP A 420 -1.28 15.64 5.40
N ASN A 421 -1.35 16.75 6.13
CA ASN A 421 -0.79 16.82 7.48
C ASN A 421 -1.35 15.71 8.37
N ASP A 422 -0.57 15.33 9.39
CA ASP A 422 -0.79 14.22 10.32
C ASP A 422 -0.71 12.82 9.68
N SER A 423 -0.79 12.66 8.35
CA SER A 423 -0.59 11.36 7.69
C SER A 423 0.87 10.89 7.82
N PRO A 424 1.14 9.64 8.22
CA PRO A 424 2.51 9.10 8.31
C PRO A 424 3.06 8.62 6.96
N VAL A 425 2.24 8.68 5.90
CA VAL A 425 2.64 8.34 4.53
C VAL A 425 2.79 9.63 3.75
N MET A 426 3.96 9.86 3.18
CA MET A 426 4.25 11.05 2.37
C MET A 426 5.08 10.66 1.13
N PRO A 427 4.42 10.44 -0.01
CA PRO A 427 5.10 10.13 -1.25
C PRO A 427 5.85 11.34 -1.82
N ILE A 428 7.07 11.13 -2.30
CA ILE A 428 7.84 12.10 -3.09
C ILE A 428 7.74 11.73 -4.56
N MET A 429 7.30 12.66 -5.41
CA MET A 429 7.12 12.38 -6.83
C MET A 429 8.45 12.21 -7.57
N LEU A 430 8.59 11.12 -8.33
CA LEU A 430 9.77 10.83 -9.13
C LEU A 430 9.52 11.01 -10.62
N TYR A 431 8.30 10.68 -11.07
CA TYR A 431 7.81 10.77 -12.45
C TYR A 431 8.60 9.93 -13.45
N ASN A 432 9.82 10.35 -13.79
CA ASN A 432 10.62 9.77 -14.85
C ASN A 432 11.13 8.36 -14.46
N PRO A 433 11.00 7.34 -15.34
CA PRO A 433 11.41 5.97 -15.04
C PRO A 433 12.89 5.81 -14.69
N ALA A 434 13.79 6.67 -15.21
CA ALA A 434 15.21 6.61 -14.88
C ALA A 434 15.51 7.07 -13.44
N LYS A 435 14.69 7.97 -12.89
CA LYS A 435 14.85 8.51 -11.55
C LYS A 435 14.42 7.52 -10.46
N ILE A 436 13.55 6.57 -10.78
CA ILE A 436 13.07 5.52 -9.87
C ILE A 436 14.23 4.70 -9.27
N PRO A 437 15.03 3.96 -10.07
CA PRO A 437 16.15 3.21 -9.52
C PRO A 437 17.24 4.12 -8.97
N ALA A 438 17.47 5.28 -9.58
CA ALA A 438 18.52 6.22 -9.15
C ALA A 438 18.27 6.69 -7.72
N PHE A 439 17.05 7.15 -7.41
CA PHE A 439 16.69 7.59 -6.07
C PHE A 439 16.90 6.47 -5.03
N SER A 440 16.35 5.28 -5.28
CA SER A 440 16.46 4.16 -4.32
C SER A 440 17.91 3.70 -4.10
N ARG A 441 18.71 3.63 -5.16
CA ARG A 441 20.10 3.14 -5.09
C ARG A 441 21.01 4.16 -4.41
N GLU A 442 20.87 5.45 -4.73
CA GLU A 442 21.70 6.50 -4.14
C GLU A 442 21.34 6.80 -2.68
N CYS A 443 20.06 6.67 -2.30
CA CYS A 443 19.68 6.68 -0.89
C CYS A 443 20.30 5.49 -0.13
N LEU A 444 20.23 4.27 -0.69
CA LEU A 444 20.81 3.10 -0.01
C LEU A 444 22.34 3.22 0.14
N ARG A 445 23.04 3.75 -0.87
CA ARG A 445 24.49 4.00 -0.78
C ARG A 445 24.88 4.86 0.41
N GLN A 446 23.95 5.69 0.90
CA GLN A 446 24.11 6.56 2.05
C GLN A 446 23.39 6.00 3.30
N ASN A 447 23.10 4.69 3.30
CA ASN A 447 22.45 3.96 4.38
C ASN A 447 21.03 4.45 4.69
N VAL A 448 20.27 4.88 3.69
CA VAL A 448 18.85 5.24 3.82
C VAL A 448 18.01 4.33 2.92
N ALA A 449 17.15 3.52 3.53
CA ALA A 449 16.30 2.56 2.84
C ALA A 449 14.92 3.16 2.56
N VAL A 450 14.62 3.37 1.28
CA VAL A 450 13.33 3.86 0.77
C VAL A 450 12.68 2.83 -0.13
N VAL A 451 11.34 2.88 -0.22
CA VAL A 451 10.56 2.06 -1.16
C VAL A 451 10.09 2.94 -2.31
N THR A 452 10.39 2.51 -3.53
CA THR A 452 9.85 3.15 -4.74
C THR A 452 8.62 2.40 -5.22
N VAL A 453 7.66 3.14 -5.77
CA VAL A 453 6.38 2.63 -6.25
C VAL A 453 6.19 3.13 -7.68
N ALA A 454 5.82 2.21 -8.58
CA ALA A 454 5.59 2.48 -9.99
C ALA A 454 4.47 1.56 -10.51
N PHE A 455 4.20 1.59 -11.81
CA PHE A 455 3.24 0.70 -12.45
C PHE A 455 3.53 -0.78 -12.13
N PRO A 456 2.50 -1.61 -11.86
CA PRO A 456 1.06 -1.32 -11.94
C PRO A 456 0.44 -0.72 -10.67
N ALA A 457 1.20 -0.55 -9.59
CA ALA A 457 0.67 -0.03 -8.32
C ALA A 457 0.23 1.44 -8.43
N THR A 458 0.86 2.22 -9.31
CA THR A 458 0.46 3.59 -9.66
C THR A 458 0.49 3.76 -11.19
N PRO A 459 -0.24 4.74 -11.76
CA PRO A 459 -0.15 5.03 -13.19
C PRO A 459 1.29 5.33 -13.62
N LEU A 460 1.63 5.01 -14.88
CA LEU A 460 3.00 5.16 -15.43
C LEU A 460 3.61 6.55 -15.20
N LEU A 461 2.79 7.60 -15.32
CA LEU A 461 3.22 8.98 -15.18
C LEU A 461 3.33 9.46 -13.74
N LEU A 462 3.04 8.63 -12.74
CA LEU A 462 2.93 9.03 -11.34
C LEU A 462 3.80 8.17 -10.42
N ALA A 463 4.94 7.69 -10.93
CA ALA A 463 5.93 6.97 -10.13
C ALA A 463 6.48 7.86 -9.00
N ARG A 464 6.71 7.26 -7.83
CA ARG A 464 7.04 7.98 -6.59
C ARG A 464 7.89 7.15 -5.63
N ALA A 465 8.55 7.80 -4.67
CA ALA A 465 9.13 7.14 -3.50
C ALA A 465 8.17 7.31 -2.33
N ARG A 466 7.68 6.21 -1.75
CA ARG A 466 6.75 6.28 -0.63
C ARG A 466 7.54 6.31 0.67
N ILE A 467 7.61 7.48 1.28
CA ILE A 467 8.22 7.65 2.61
C ILE A 467 7.17 7.36 3.67
N CYS A 468 7.54 6.54 4.66
CA CYS A 468 6.71 6.21 5.81
C CYS A 468 7.46 6.57 7.10
N ILE A 469 6.81 7.35 7.94
CA ILE A 469 7.36 7.87 9.20
C ILE A 469 6.90 7.02 10.38
N SER A 470 7.77 6.85 11.36
CA SER A 470 7.54 6.06 12.57
C SER A 470 7.74 6.91 13.83
N ALA A 471 7.01 6.56 14.89
CA ALA A 471 7.26 7.03 16.24
C ALA A 471 8.61 6.58 16.81
N SER A 472 9.23 5.53 16.25
CA SER A 472 10.53 5.02 16.70
C SER A 472 11.73 5.80 16.15
N GLN A 473 11.53 6.68 15.18
CA GLN A 473 12.61 7.51 14.61
C GLN A 473 12.87 8.71 15.51
N SER A 474 14.14 8.95 15.83
CA SER A 474 14.54 10.15 16.55
C SER A 474 14.55 11.39 15.64
N ARG A 475 14.68 12.58 16.22
CA ARG A 475 14.79 13.80 15.43
C ARG A 475 16.05 13.80 14.55
N GLU A 476 17.15 13.27 15.08
CA GLU A 476 18.43 13.14 14.40
C GLU A 476 18.34 12.16 13.22
N ASP A 477 17.61 11.05 13.39
CA ASP A 477 17.33 10.09 12.31
C ASP A 477 16.61 10.78 11.14
N LEU A 478 15.59 11.58 11.45
CA LEU A 478 14.83 12.33 10.45
C LEU A 478 15.68 13.38 9.75
N ILE A 479 16.50 14.14 10.48
CA ILE A 479 17.42 15.12 9.91
C ILE A 479 18.40 14.43 8.95
N LYS A 480 19.00 13.30 9.35
CA LYS A 480 19.88 12.50 8.48
C LYS A 480 19.15 12.01 7.22
N GLY A 481 17.91 11.55 7.36
CA GLY A 481 17.06 11.17 6.24
C GLY A 481 16.84 12.32 5.26
N LEU A 482 16.52 13.51 5.76
CA LEU A 482 16.32 14.73 4.98
C LEU A 482 17.60 15.17 4.25
N GLU A 483 18.76 15.16 4.93
CA GLU A 483 20.05 15.50 4.33
C GLU A 483 20.37 14.59 3.12
N VAL A 484 20.22 13.28 3.29
CA VAL A 484 20.45 12.30 2.22
C VAL A 484 19.46 12.49 1.09
N ILE A 485 18.16 12.61 1.39
CA ILE A 485 17.11 12.81 0.38
C ILE A 485 17.35 14.11 -0.39
N SER A 486 17.71 15.20 0.29
CA SER A 486 18.01 16.50 -0.32
C SER A 486 19.16 16.38 -1.32
N LYS A 487 20.29 15.81 -0.90
CA LYS A 487 21.48 15.60 -1.75
C LYS A 487 21.18 14.71 -2.95
N VAL A 488 20.47 13.61 -2.75
CA VAL A 488 20.06 12.72 -3.86
C VAL A 488 19.07 13.45 -4.77
N GLY A 489 18.17 14.25 -4.20
CA GLY A 489 17.20 15.05 -4.92
C GLY A 489 17.82 16.08 -5.86
N ASP A 490 18.91 16.72 -5.44
CA ASP A 490 19.73 17.60 -6.28
C ASP A 490 20.42 16.80 -7.40
N LEU A 491 21.04 15.66 -7.04
CA LEU A 491 21.78 14.82 -7.99
C LEU A 491 20.91 14.33 -9.16
N ILE A 492 19.65 13.98 -8.89
CA ILE A 492 18.74 13.42 -9.91
C ILE A 492 17.68 14.42 -10.41
N GLY A 493 17.72 15.66 -9.89
CA GLY A 493 16.83 16.75 -10.29
C GLY A 493 15.35 16.49 -10.02
N ILE A 494 14.95 16.18 -8.78
CA ILE A 494 13.54 15.96 -8.37
C ILE A 494 12.99 17.01 -7.41
N LYS A 495 13.71 18.13 -7.24
CA LYS A 495 13.19 19.32 -6.57
C LYS A 495 12.52 20.19 -7.62
N TYR A 496 11.20 20.06 -7.74
CA TYR A 496 10.40 20.67 -8.81
C TYR A 496 9.95 22.10 -8.50
N PHE A 497 9.93 22.49 -7.22
CA PHE A 497 9.47 23.79 -6.78
C PHE A 497 10.63 24.70 -6.38
N PRO A 498 10.49 26.03 -6.57
CA PRO A 498 11.49 26.98 -6.08
C PRO A 498 11.59 26.86 -4.56
N VAL A 499 12.82 26.78 -4.08
CA VAL A 499 13.12 26.83 -2.64
C VAL A 499 12.80 28.23 -2.16
N GLU A 500 11.97 28.37 -1.11
CA GLU A 500 11.85 29.64 -0.40
C GLU A 500 13.25 30.01 0.10
N GLN A 501 13.84 31.07 -0.48
CA GLN A 501 15.12 31.61 -0.04
C GLN A 501 14.95 32.36 1.29
N GLU A 502 14.48 31.68 2.33
CA GLU A 502 14.84 32.10 3.68
C GLU A 502 16.30 31.70 3.86
N LYS A 503 17.19 32.69 3.74
CA LYS A 503 18.64 32.67 4.00
C LYS A 503 19.14 31.31 4.51
N VAL A 504 19.90 30.62 3.67
CA VAL A 504 20.67 29.39 3.91
C VAL A 504 21.46 29.47 5.24
N ALA A 505 20.76 29.27 6.34
CA ALA A 505 21.25 29.27 7.71
C ALA A 505 20.50 28.22 8.56
N SER A 506 19.59 27.45 7.97
CA SER A 506 18.69 26.53 8.69
C SER A 506 19.32 25.17 9.01
N VAL A 507 20.24 24.66 8.18
CA VAL A 507 20.91 23.37 8.46
C VAL A 507 21.91 23.50 9.61
N ASP A 508 22.64 24.62 9.70
CA ASP A 508 23.54 24.89 10.83
C ASP A 508 22.81 25.33 12.10
N LYS A 509 21.59 25.88 11.99
CA LYS A 509 20.75 26.22 13.16
C LYS A 509 20.08 24.99 13.80
N LEU A 510 19.81 23.93 13.05
CA LEU A 510 19.25 22.69 13.59
C LEU A 510 20.20 21.98 14.59
N LYS A 511 21.50 22.28 14.56
CA LYS A 511 22.49 21.81 15.54
C LYS A 511 22.57 22.64 16.83
N LYS A 512 21.88 23.79 16.92
CA LYS A 512 21.96 24.72 18.07
C LYS A 512 20.74 24.66 19.01
N LEU A 513 19.89 23.67 18.84
CA LEU A 513 18.79 23.36 19.77
C LEU A 513 19.15 22.05 20.50
N GLU A 514 20.20 22.12 21.32
CA GLU A 514 20.53 21.15 22.37
C GLU A 514 20.10 21.72 23.73
#